data_AF-A0A7R9B0P3-F1
#
_entry.id   AF-A0A7R9B0P3-F1
#
_cell.length_a   1.000
_cell.length_b   1.000
_cell.length_c   1.000
_cell.angle_alpha   90.00
_cell.angle_beta   90.00
_cell.angle_gamma   90.00
#
_symmetry.space_group_name_H-M   'P 1'
#
loop_
_entity.id
_entity.type
_entity.pdbx_description
1 polymer ?
#
loop_
_entity_poly.entity_id
_entity_poly.type
_entity_poly.pdbx_seq_one_letter_code
_entity_poly.pdbx_strand_id
1 'polypeptide(L)'
;YTYRSIAASAPIWQFTGLTPCGAFNRIVTSNFQNQTPECSNTIRKSWNFINTITSTDAGKQWLSSNWKLCKPLKTTTDIHQLKDWLSDVYVNLAMVDYPYPANFLEPLPANPVKVVCGYLTNSRQSDKDLLKTLYKGLNVFFNYTGQVNCLDINQSSTPQLNDQGWDYQACTEMVMPMCSDGNNDMFEPQPWNFSEYSDACYKKWKVLPRQDLIVKLYGGKDISTASNIVFSNGLLDPWSSGGVLRSVSKTVVSVIIPDGAHHLDLRASNPDDPVDVVIARNFHRKNIRAWINQHNKSNR
;
A
#
# COMPACT_ATOMS: atom_id res chain seq x y z
N TYR A 1 25.40 -8.04 -22.31
CA TYR A 1 23.97 -7.64 -22.27
C TYR A 1 23.86 -6.25 -21.68
N THR A 2 23.27 -5.29 -22.40
CA THR A 2 23.01 -3.95 -21.84
C THR A 2 21.58 -3.94 -21.32
N TYR A 3 21.43 -4.10 -20.01
CA TYR A 3 20.14 -4.02 -19.34
C TYR A 3 19.66 -2.57 -19.35
N ARG A 4 18.38 -2.38 -19.63
CA ARG A 4 17.70 -1.08 -19.68
C ARG A 4 16.31 -1.27 -19.13
N SER A 5 15.85 -0.36 -18.28
CA SER A 5 14.59 -0.59 -17.57
C SER A 5 13.84 0.69 -17.25
N ILE A 6 12.51 0.57 -17.27
CA ILE A 6 11.60 1.47 -16.56
C ILE A 6 11.20 0.71 -15.30
N ALA A 7 11.59 1.25 -14.14
CA ALA A 7 11.29 0.70 -12.82
C ALA A 7 10.24 1.59 -12.14
N ALA A 8 8.96 1.33 -12.44
CA ALA A 8 7.84 2.11 -11.93
C ALA A 8 7.39 1.61 -10.56
N SER A 9 7.28 2.53 -9.59
CA SER A 9 6.94 2.25 -8.19
C SER A 9 7.74 1.10 -7.58
N ALA A 10 9.04 1.04 -7.88
CA ALA A 10 9.93 -0.01 -7.40
C ALA A 10 10.60 0.38 -6.06
N PRO A 11 10.22 -0.21 -4.91
CA PRO A 11 10.71 0.18 -3.60
C PRO A 11 12.06 -0.49 -3.27
N ILE A 12 13.06 -0.35 -4.15
CA ILE A 12 14.34 -1.07 -4.04
C ILE A 12 15.16 -0.72 -2.78
N TRP A 13 14.78 0.33 -2.05
CA TRP A 13 15.37 0.75 -0.78
C TRP A 13 14.47 0.47 0.43
N GLN A 14 13.37 -0.29 0.30
CA GLN A 14 12.53 -0.70 1.43
C GLN A 14 13.14 -1.89 2.20
N PHE A 15 14.40 -1.77 2.61
CA PHE A 15 15.15 -2.80 3.34
C PHE A 15 15.81 -2.22 4.59
N THR A 16 16.24 -3.11 5.48
CA THR A 16 16.90 -2.77 6.74
C THR A 16 18.00 -1.73 6.56
N GLY A 17 17.94 -0.65 7.35
CA GLY A 17 18.93 0.42 7.35
C GLY A 17 18.84 1.40 6.17
N LEU A 18 17.99 1.16 5.17
CA LEU A 18 17.87 2.02 3.99
C LEU A 18 16.71 3.03 4.08
N THR A 19 15.58 2.61 4.64
CA THR A 19 14.35 3.41 4.80
C THR A 19 13.77 3.20 6.20
N PRO A 20 13.30 4.27 6.90
CA PRO A 20 12.62 4.11 8.19
C PRO A 20 11.36 3.24 8.05
N CYS A 21 11.15 2.28 8.97
CA CYS A 21 10.03 1.32 8.87
C CYS A 21 8.64 1.98 8.84
N GLY A 22 8.50 3.16 9.45
CA GLY A 22 7.22 3.90 9.50
C GLY A 22 6.95 4.78 8.28
N ALA A 23 7.91 4.91 7.35
CA ALA A 23 7.77 5.83 6.22
C ALA A 23 6.58 5.49 5.32
N PHE A 24 6.35 4.19 5.07
CA PHE A 24 5.23 3.70 4.29
C PHE A 24 3.88 4.11 4.89
N ASN A 25 3.64 3.77 6.17
CA ASN A 25 2.38 4.06 6.86
C ASN A 25 2.10 5.55 7.05
N ARG A 26 3.15 6.39 7.10
CA ARG A 26 3.01 7.86 7.07
C ARG A 26 2.49 8.37 5.73
N ILE A 27 2.94 7.79 4.61
CA ILE A 27 2.40 8.15 3.28
C ILE A 27 0.96 7.66 3.15
N VAL A 28 0.63 6.43 3.59
CA VAL A 28 -0.76 5.95 3.63
C VAL A 28 -1.62 6.95 4.42
N THR A 29 -1.20 7.32 5.64
CA THR A 29 -1.91 8.28 6.48
C THR A 29 -2.08 9.64 5.79
N SER A 30 -1.04 10.11 5.10
CA SER A 30 -1.07 11.40 4.39
C SER A 30 -2.10 11.42 3.27
N ASN A 31 -2.31 10.30 2.56
CA ASN A 31 -3.35 10.20 1.53
C ASN A 31 -4.74 10.51 2.12
N PHE A 32 -5.10 9.88 3.23
CA PHE A 32 -6.39 10.09 3.90
C PHE A 32 -6.47 11.48 4.54
N GLN A 33 -5.40 11.93 5.19
CA GLN A 33 -5.33 13.23 5.86
C GLN A 33 -5.44 14.40 4.86
N ASN A 34 -4.86 14.27 3.67
CA ASN A 34 -4.91 15.30 2.64
C ASN A 34 -6.30 15.46 2.02
N GLN A 35 -7.17 14.44 2.09
CA GLN A 35 -8.57 14.60 1.73
C GLN A 35 -9.28 15.48 2.76
N THR A 36 -9.23 15.08 4.03
CA THR A 36 -9.60 15.92 5.18
C THR A 36 -8.89 15.41 6.45
N PRO A 37 -8.52 16.28 7.40
CA PRO A 37 -7.98 15.84 8.69
C PRO A 37 -8.93 14.93 9.47
N GLU A 38 -10.25 15.12 9.32
CA GLU A 38 -11.25 14.28 9.98
C GLU A 38 -11.22 12.83 9.50
N CYS A 39 -10.80 12.57 8.26
CA CYS A 39 -10.74 11.23 7.72
C CYS A 39 -9.71 10.36 8.46
N SER A 40 -8.45 10.81 8.53
CA SER A 40 -7.41 10.09 9.27
C SER A 40 -7.65 10.07 10.78
N ASN A 41 -8.22 11.14 11.34
CA ASN A 41 -8.62 11.19 12.77
C ASN A 41 -9.73 10.17 13.10
N THR A 42 -10.70 10.00 12.20
CA THR A 42 -11.78 9.02 12.35
C THR A 42 -11.22 7.61 12.32
N ILE A 43 -10.35 7.29 11.35
CA ILE A 43 -9.67 5.99 11.25
C ILE A 43 -8.85 5.72 12.51
N ARG A 44 -8.02 6.66 12.96
CA ARG A 44 -7.20 6.54 14.17
C ARG A 44 -8.04 6.22 15.42
N LYS A 45 -9.16 6.92 15.64
CA LYS A 45 -10.03 6.68 16.79
C LYS A 45 -10.76 5.33 16.71
N SER A 46 -11.05 4.86 15.49
CA SER A 46 -11.80 3.63 15.28
C SER A 46 -11.15 2.42 15.92
N TRP A 47 -9.82 2.35 15.96
CA TRP A 47 -9.09 1.23 16.56
C TRP A 47 -9.43 1.03 18.03
N ASN A 48 -9.39 2.10 18.82
CA ASN A 48 -9.75 2.05 20.23
C ASN A 48 -11.25 1.74 20.43
N PHE A 49 -12.11 2.24 19.54
CA PHE A 49 -13.55 1.94 19.60
C PHE A 49 -13.86 0.49 19.24
N ILE A 50 -13.14 -0.11 18.29
CA ILE A 50 -13.22 -1.55 18.01
C ILE A 50 -12.82 -2.32 19.27
N ASN A 51 -11.66 -2.03 19.86
CA ASN A 51 -11.20 -2.70 21.09
C ASN A 51 -12.24 -2.58 22.22
N THR A 52 -12.77 -1.37 22.45
CA THR A 52 -13.76 -1.09 23.51
C THR A 52 -15.05 -1.87 23.29
N ILE A 53 -15.65 -1.78 22.10
CA ILE A 53 -16.92 -2.46 21.80
C ILE A 53 -16.75 -3.97 21.86
N THR A 54 -15.69 -4.50 21.26
CA THR A 54 -15.46 -5.96 21.18
C THR A 54 -14.93 -6.59 22.48
N SER A 55 -14.76 -5.82 23.54
CA SER A 55 -14.40 -6.33 24.88
C SER A 55 -15.48 -7.22 25.51
N THR A 56 -16.72 -7.13 25.02
CA THR A 56 -17.86 -7.93 25.48
C THR A 56 -18.44 -8.76 24.34
N ASP A 57 -19.03 -9.92 24.65
CA ASP A 57 -19.66 -10.75 23.62
C ASP A 57 -20.84 -10.06 22.95
N ALA A 58 -21.63 -9.29 23.70
CA ALA A 58 -22.69 -8.46 23.15
C ALA A 58 -22.16 -7.42 22.15
N GLY A 59 -21.00 -6.82 22.43
CA GLY A 59 -20.38 -5.85 21.52
C GLY A 59 -19.73 -6.50 20.30
N LYS A 60 -19.13 -7.69 20.41
CA LYS A 60 -18.69 -8.50 19.26
C LYS A 60 -19.86 -8.86 18.34
N GLN A 61 -20.98 -9.29 18.92
CA GLN A 61 -22.21 -9.59 18.16
C GLN A 61 -22.79 -8.34 17.49
N TRP A 62 -22.79 -7.21 18.22
CA TRP A 62 -23.22 -5.92 17.69
C TRP A 62 -22.37 -5.51 16.48
N LEU A 63 -21.04 -5.59 16.58
CA LEU A 63 -20.13 -5.21 15.49
C LEU A 63 -20.33 -6.14 14.29
N SER A 64 -20.35 -7.45 14.53
CA SER A 64 -20.57 -8.47 13.49
C SER A 64 -21.84 -8.23 12.69
N SER A 65 -22.93 -7.85 13.37
CA SER A 65 -24.22 -7.60 12.73
C SER A 65 -24.25 -6.27 11.99
N ASN A 66 -23.72 -5.19 12.60
CA ASN A 66 -23.73 -3.85 11.98
C ASN A 66 -22.78 -3.75 10.78
N TRP A 67 -21.70 -4.52 10.79
CA TRP A 67 -20.73 -4.60 9.69
C TRP A 67 -21.02 -5.74 8.72
N LYS A 68 -22.14 -6.45 8.91
CA LYS A 68 -22.58 -7.58 8.09
C LYS A 68 -21.44 -8.57 7.82
N LEU A 69 -20.71 -8.98 8.86
CA LEU A 69 -19.62 -9.93 8.70
C LEU A 69 -20.17 -11.30 8.29
N CYS A 70 -19.51 -12.00 7.38
CA CYS A 70 -19.93 -13.35 6.97
C CYS A 70 -19.82 -14.36 8.11
N LYS A 71 -18.84 -14.16 9.01
CA LYS A 71 -18.68 -14.93 10.25
C LYS A 71 -18.67 -13.97 11.45
N PRO A 72 -19.40 -14.28 12.53
CA PRO A 72 -19.42 -13.43 13.71
C PRO A 72 -18.09 -13.51 14.47
N LEU A 73 -17.65 -12.38 15.02
CA LEU A 73 -16.50 -12.28 15.92
C LEU A 73 -16.82 -13.00 17.24
N LYS A 74 -15.90 -13.84 17.70
CA LYS A 74 -16.04 -14.57 18.97
C LYS A 74 -14.81 -14.39 19.86
N THR A 75 -13.63 -14.45 19.25
CA THR A 75 -12.34 -14.50 19.94
C THR A 75 -11.53 -13.24 19.73
N THR A 76 -10.50 -13.06 20.55
CA THR A 76 -9.49 -12.01 20.36
C THR A 76 -8.75 -12.16 19.02
N THR A 77 -8.55 -13.39 18.56
CA THR A 77 -7.98 -13.67 17.24
C THR A 77 -8.84 -13.12 16.11
N ASP A 78 -10.16 -13.25 16.18
CA ASP A 78 -11.06 -12.69 15.16
C ASP A 78 -10.98 -11.15 15.13
N ILE A 79 -10.78 -10.52 16.29
CA ILE A 79 -10.62 -9.06 16.40
C ILE A 79 -9.30 -8.60 15.79
N HIS A 80 -8.20 -9.33 16.04
CA HIS A 80 -6.91 -9.05 15.41
C HIS A 80 -7.01 -9.19 13.90
N GLN A 81 -7.61 -10.28 13.41
CA GLN A 81 -7.83 -10.51 11.98
C GLN A 81 -8.67 -9.41 11.32
N LEU A 82 -9.73 -8.91 11.99
CA LEU A 82 -10.49 -7.77 11.51
C LEU A 82 -9.60 -6.53 11.35
N LYS A 83 -8.72 -6.26 12.32
CA LYS A 83 -7.87 -5.06 12.32
C LYS A 83 -6.73 -5.14 11.30
N ASP A 84 -6.18 -6.33 11.09
CA ASP A 84 -5.23 -6.62 10.01
C ASP A 84 -5.91 -6.38 8.65
N TRP A 85 -7.11 -6.96 8.45
CA TRP A 85 -7.89 -6.76 7.23
C TRP A 85 -8.20 -5.28 6.96
N LEU A 86 -8.58 -4.53 8.00
CA LEU A 86 -8.79 -3.08 7.89
C LEU A 86 -7.53 -2.34 7.49
N SER A 87 -6.39 -2.70 8.06
CA SER A 87 -5.10 -2.08 7.75
C SER A 87 -4.75 -2.30 6.27
N ASP A 88 -4.92 -3.52 5.78
CA ASP A 88 -4.72 -3.85 4.36
C ASP A 88 -5.63 -3.04 3.45
N VAL A 89 -6.90 -2.85 3.81
CA VAL A 89 -7.83 -2.03 3.02
C VAL A 89 -7.36 -0.59 2.89
N TYR A 90 -6.91 0.05 3.98
CA TYR A 90 -6.42 1.42 3.90
C TYR A 90 -5.14 1.53 3.04
N VAL A 91 -4.25 0.55 3.15
CA VAL A 91 -3.05 0.47 2.32
C VAL A 91 -3.42 0.31 0.85
N ASN A 92 -4.32 -0.64 0.53
CA ASN A 92 -4.77 -0.89 -0.82
C ASN A 92 -5.44 0.35 -1.43
N LEU A 93 -6.35 0.99 -0.70
CA LEU A 93 -6.98 2.25 -1.13
C LEU A 93 -5.97 3.32 -1.50
N ALA A 94 -4.91 3.52 -0.69
CA ALA A 94 -3.85 4.47 -1.01
C ALA A 94 -3.03 4.06 -2.24
N MET A 95 -2.73 2.76 -2.39
CA MET A 95 -2.01 2.25 -3.56
C MET A 95 -2.79 2.45 -4.87
N VAL A 96 -4.12 2.30 -4.84
CA VAL A 96 -4.97 2.43 -6.04
C VAL A 96 -5.84 3.68 -6.05
N ASP A 97 -5.35 4.79 -5.46
CA ASP A 97 -6.02 6.10 -5.50
C ASP A 97 -5.92 6.76 -6.90
N TYR A 98 -6.43 6.06 -7.92
CA TYR A 98 -6.37 6.48 -9.31
C TYR A 98 -7.45 7.53 -9.64
N PRO A 99 -7.18 8.45 -10.58
CA PRO A 99 -8.10 9.56 -10.91
C PRO A 99 -9.35 9.13 -11.69
N TYR A 100 -9.43 7.85 -12.07
CA TYR A 100 -10.53 7.25 -12.84
C TYR A 100 -10.87 5.85 -12.29
N PRO A 101 -12.06 5.29 -12.60
CA PRO A 101 -12.42 3.95 -12.14
C PRO A 101 -11.44 2.89 -12.60
N ALA A 102 -11.09 1.96 -11.71
CA ALA A 102 -10.13 0.92 -11.98
C ALA A 102 -10.56 -0.40 -11.33
N ASN A 103 -10.15 -1.50 -11.94
CA ASN A 103 -10.36 -2.85 -11.43
C ASN A 103 -9.03 -3.60 -11.44
N PHE A 104 -8.13 -3.23 -10.53
CA PHE A 104 -6.81 -3.86 -10.39
C PHE A 104 -6.78 -4.80 -9.18
N LEU A 105 -7.07 -4.25 -8.00
CA LEU A 105 -7.21 -5.01 -6.76
C LEU A 105 -8.66 -5.41 -6.53
N GLU A 106 -9.54 -4.41 -6.58
CA GLU A 106 -10.99 -4.51 -6.53
C GLU A 106 -11.59 -3.49 -7.51
N PRO A 107 -12.86 -3.66 -7.94
CA PRO A 107 -13.57 -2.64 -8.70
C PRO A 107 -13.80 -1.41 -7.82
N LEU A 108 -13.13 -0.30 -8.16
CA LEU A 108 -13.16 0.93 -7.37
C LEU A 108 -13.53 2.15 -8.23
N PRO A 109 -14.18 3.16 -7.64
CA PRO A 109 -14.48 4.42 -8.31
C PRO A 109 -13.19 5.22 -8.57
N ALA A 110 -13.33 6.32 -9.31
CA ALA A 110 -12.30 7.36 -9.36
C ALA A 110 -12.06 7.96 -7.96
N ASN A 111 -10.79 8.18 -7.62
CA ASN A 111 -10.32 8.76 -6.36
C ASN A 111 -10.93 8.06 -5.14
N PRO A 112 -10.73 6.73 -5.00
CA PRO A 112 -11.40 5.94 -3.96
C PRO A 112 -11.12 6.43 -2.54
N VAL A 113 -9.93 6.98 -2.25
CA VAL A 113 -9.65 7.56 -0.92
C VAL A 113 -10.57 8.74 -0.63
N LYS A 114 -10.78 9.63 -1.62
CA LYS A 114 -11.73 10.75 -1.52
C LYS A 114 -13.15 10.28 -1.27
N VAL A 115 -13.60 9.23 -1.97
CA VAL A 115 -14.95 8.68 -1.81
C VAL A 115 -15.15 8.11 -0.40
N VAL A 116 -14.17 7.34 0.10
CA VAL A 116 -14.18 6.81 1.47
C VAL A 116 -14.21 7.94 2.49
N CYS A 117 -13.32 8.93 2.36
CA CYS A 117 -13.24 10.07 3.26
C CYS A 117 -14.51 10.95 3.25
N GLY A 118 -15.31 10.92 2.19
CA GLY A 118 -16.63 11.56 2.14
C GLY A 118 -17.62 11.03 3.19
N TYR A 119 -17.40 9.82 3.71
CA TYR A 119 -18.17 9.25 4.83
C TYR A 119 -17.57 9.55 6.21
N LEU A 120 -16.27 9.85 6.27
CA LEU A 120 -15.48 9.97 7.52
C LEU A 120 -15.28 11.44 7.92
N THR A 121 -16.38 12.16 8.07
CA THR A 121 -16.38 13.63 8.20
C THR A 121 -16.39 14.16 9.63
N ASN A 122 -16.58 13.30 10.64
CA ASN A 122 -16.68 13.71 12.03
C ASN A 122 -16.10 12.67 12.99
N SER A 123 -14.89 12.92 13.49
CA SER A 123 -14.20 12.07 14.45
C SER A 123 -14.68 12.25 15.90
N ARG A 124 -15.67 13.13 16.19
CA ARG A 124 -16.18 13.41 17.54
C ARG A 124 -17.47 12.65 17.87
N GLN A 125 -17.88 11.72 17.01
CA GLN A 125 -19.05 10.88 17.20
C GLN A 125 -18.86 9.88 18.35
N SER A 126 -19.99 9.28 18.78
CA SER A 126 -19.97 8.12 19.68
C SER A 126 -19.22 6.95 19.05
N ASP A 127 -18.80 5.99 19.86
CA ASP A 127 -18.10 4.78 19.41
C ASP A 127 -18.87 4.04 18.31
N LYS A 128 -20.14 3.75 18.56
CA LYS A 128 -21.01 3.02 17.64
C LYS A 128 -21.32 3.79 16.37
N ASP A 129 -21.53 5.10 16.45
CA ASP A 129 -21.82 5.92 15.26
C ASP A 129 -20.58 6.10 14.39
N LEU A 130 -19.40 6.26 15.01
CA LEU A 130 -18.13 6.28 14.31
C LEU A 130 -17.89 4.94 13.58
N LEU A 131 -18.11 3.79 14.23
CA LEU A 131 -17.93 2.50 13.57
C LEU A 131 -18.95 2.23 12.46
N LYS A 132 -20.17 2.76 12.56
CA LYS A 132 -21.16 2.69 11.46
C LYS A 132 -20.75 3.53 10.27
N THR A 133 -20.25 4.76 10.49
CA THR A 133 -19.76 5.63 9.41
C THR A 133 -18.51 5.06 8.76
N LEU A 134 -17.62 4.46 9.57
CA LEU A 134 -16.46 3.73 9.06
C LEU A 134 -16.85 2.61 8.11
N TYR A 135 -17.80 1.76 8.52
CA TYR A 135 -18.31 0.68 7.67
C TYR A 135 -18.87 1.18 6.34
N LYS A 136 -19.60 2.30 6.32
CA LYS A 136 -20.10 2.90 5.06
C LYS A 136 -18.97 3.29 4.12
N GLY A 137 -17.89 3.86 4.66
CA GLY A 137 -16.68 4.16 3.89
C GLY A 137 -16.03 2.90 3.35
N LEU A 138 -15.78 1.91 4.21
CA LEU A 138 -15.14 0.64 3.83
C LEU A 138 -15.95 -0.15 2.79
N ASN A 139 -17.28 -0.02 2.79
CA ASN A 139 -18.16 -0.64 1.79
C ASN A 139 -17.85 -0.20 0.36
N VAL A 140 -17.22 0.96 0.17
CA VAL A 140 -16.69 1.40 -1.14
C VAL A 140 -15.59 0.46 -1.62
N PHE A 141 -14.80 -0.14 -0.73
CA PHE A 141 -13.72 -1.03 -1.11
C PHE A 141 -14.23 -2.45 -1.43
N PHE A 142 -14.95 -3.08 -0.49
CA PHE A 142 -15.31 -4.50 -0.62
C PHE A 142 -16.66 -4.75 -1.32
N ASN A 143 -17.48 -3.72 -1.55
CA ASN A 143 -18.81 -3.89 -2.13
C ASN A 143 -19.26 -2.69 -2.99
N TYR A 144 -18.34 -2.13 -3.76
CA TYR A 144 -18.66 -1.03 -4.69
C TYR A 144 -19.74 -1.42 -5.71
N THR A 145 -19.71 -2.67 -6.20
CA THR A 145 -20.65 -3.18 -7.20
C THR A 145 -22.02 -3.57 -6.62
N GLY A 146 -22.15 -3.62 -5.29
CA GLY A 146 -23.37 -4.04 -4.60
C GLY A 146 -23.65 -5.55 -4.66
N GLN A 147 -22.71 -6.37 -5.15
CA GLN A 147 -22.89 -7.82 -5.34
C GLN A 147 -22.52 -8.65 -4.11
N VAL A 148 -21.84 -8.06 -3.13
CA VAL A 148 -21.37 -8.75 -1.93
C VAL A 148 -22.40 -8.61 -0.79
N ASN A 149 -22.83 -9.73 -0.24
CA ASN A 149 -23.86 -9.78 0.80
C ASN A 149 -23.31 -9.55 2.22
N CYS A 150 -22.04 -9.91 2.45
CA CYS A 150 -21.38 -9.84 3.75
C CYS A 150 -19.87 -9.63 3.59
N LEU A 151 -19.23 -9.07 4.61
CA LEU A 151 -17.79 -8.86 4.67
C LEU A 151 -17.09 -10.12 5.22
N ASP A 152 -16.30 -10.80 4.39
CA ASP A 152 -15.50 -11.96 4.81
C ASP A 152 -14.04 -11.58 5.11
N ILE A 153 -13.75 -11.34 6.39
CA ILE A 153 -12.40 -11.03 6.86
C ILE A 153 -11.46 -12.24 6.91
N ASN A 154 -11.93 -13.44 6.57
CA ASN A 154 -11.08 -14.64 6.50
C ASN A 154 -10.38 -14.80 5.15
N GLN A 155 -10.77 -14.00 4.17
CA GLN A 155 -10.12 -13.95 2.87
C GLN A 155 -9.20 -12.73 2.84
N SER A 156 -8.19 -12.78 1.99
CA SER A 156 -7.41 -11.59 1.65
C SER A 156 -8.35 -10.46 1.24
N SER A 157 -7.99 -9.22 1.58
CA SER A 157 -8.69 -8.04 1.08
C SER A 157 -8.59 -7.90 -0.45
N THR A 158 -7.75 -8.71 -1.11
CA THR A 158 -7.57 -8.77 -2.56
C THR A 158 -7.47 -10.24 -3.03
N PRO A 159 -8.55 -11.04 -2.94
CA PRO A 159 -8.50 -12.49 -3.12
C PRO A 159 -8.13 -12.93 -4.54
N GLN A 160 -8.14 -12.01 -5.52
CA GLN A 160 -7.72 -12.27 -6.89
C GLN A 160 -6.20 -12.43 -7.05
N LEU A 161 -5.42 -11.95 -6.07
CA LEU A 161 -3.97 -12.08 -6.05
C LEU A 161 -3.59 -13.38 -5.30
N ASN A 162 -2.90 -14.30 -5.97
CA ASN A 162 -2.27 -15.43 -5.28
C ASN A 162 -1.06 -14.94 -4.48
N ASP A 163 -1.25 -14.77 -3.18
CA ASP A 163 -0.28 -14.16 -2.26
C ASP A 163 0.70 -15.17 -1.64
N GLN A 164 0.46 -16.48 -1.76
CA GLN A 164 1.31 -17.48 -1.10
C GLN A 164 2.77 -17.44 -1.57
N GLY A 165 2.98 -17.23 -2.86
CA GLY A 165 4.33 -17.08 -3.42
C GLY A 165 5.04 -15.85 -2.88
N TRP A 166 4.32 -14.74 -2.77
CA TRP A 166 4.86 -13.50 -2.21
C TRP A 166 5.16 -13.62 -0.71
N ASP A 167 4.26 -14.24 0.04
CA ASP A 167 4.43 -14.50 1.48
C ASP A 167 5.67 -15.36 1.75
N TYR A 168 5.93 -16.38 0.91
CA TYR A 168 7.17 -17.14 0.95
C TYR A 168 8.41 -16.28 0.62
N GLN A 169 8.34 -15.42 -0.41
CA GLN A 169 9.43 -14.51 -0.76
C GLN A 169 9.74 -13.51 0.36
N ALA A 170 8.71 -12.95 1.01
CA ALA A 170 8.87 -12.08 2.17
C ALA A 170 9.57 -12.81 3.33
N CYS A 171 9.18 -14.06 3.59
CA CYS A 171 9.80 -14.90 4.61
C CYS A 171 11.21 -15.42 4.28
N THR A 172 11.78 -15.10 3.11
CA THR A 172 13.10 -15.59 2.69
C THR A 172 14.05 -14.45 2.29
N GLU A 173 13.69 -13.66 1.28
CA GLU A 173 14.56 -12.65 0.67
C GLU A 173 13.99 -11.24 0.76
N MET A 174 12.69 -11.07 0.52
CA MET A 174 12.00 -9.78 0.50
C MET A 174 11.61 -9.31 1.92
N VAL A 175 12.58 -9.33 2.83
CA VAL A 175 12.42 -8.95 4.24
C VAL A 175 12.41 -7.43 4.35
N MET A 176 11.21 -6.85 4.26
CA MET A 176 11.01 -5.39 4.22
C MET A 176 10.48 -4.88 5.56
N PRO A 177 11.27 -4.11 6.33
CA PRO A 177 10.81 -3.58 7.62
C PRO A 177 9.64 -2.60 7.44
N MET A 178 8.54 -2.85 8.14
CA MET A 178 7.38 -1.98 8.21
C MET A 178 6.95 -1.85 9.67
N CYS A 179 6.52 -0.66 10.07
CA CYS A 179 6.03 -0.41 11.43
C CYS A 179 5.03 0.73 11.45
N SER A 180 4.28 0.83 12.54
CA SER A 180 3.42 1.95 12.87
C SER A 180 3.68 2.38 14.31
N ASP A 181 3.59 3.68 14.58
CA ASP A 181 3.82 4.26 15.91
C ASP A 181 2.56 4.84 16.56
N GLY A 182 1.45 4.91 15.82
CA GLY A 182 0.18 5.46 16.30
C GLY A 182 0.20 6.94 16.64
N ASN A 183 1.24 7.67 16.23
CA ASN A 183 1.38 9.12 16.39
C ASN A 183 1.56 9.81 15.03
N ASN A 184 2.55 9.39 14.24
CA ASN A 184 2.87 9.92 12.92
C ASN A 184 2.09 9.24 11.79
N ASP A 185 1.46 8.11 12.08
CA ASP A 185 0.56 7.37 11.19
C ASP A 185 -0.76 7.09 11.90
N MET A 186 -1.85 6.82 11.15
CA MET A 186 -3.21 6.62 11.69
C MET A 186 -3.50 5.20 12.19
N PHE A 187 -2.51 4.31 12.24
CA PHE A 187 -2.68 2.91 12.64
C PHE A 187 -2.44 2.75 14.15
N GLU A 188 -2.67 1.55 14.69
CA GLU A 188 -2.18 1.23 16.03
C GLU A 188 -0.67 1.01 16.02
N PRO A 189 0.02 1.23 17.15
CA PRO A 189 1.45 0.95 17.25
C PRO A 189 1.75 -0.54 16.99
N GLN A 190 2.59 -0.81 16.00
CA GLN A 190 3.13 -2.14 15.68
C GLN A 190 4.62 -1.97 15.38
N PRO A 191 5.51 -2.20 16.37
CA PRO A 191 6.95 -2.06 16.16
C PRO A 191 7.47 -3.17 15.26
N TRP A 192 8.47 -2.85 14.44
CA TRP A 192 9.19 -3.86 13.67
C TRP A 192 10.08 -4.71 14.60
N ASN A 193 9.78 -6.00 14.71
CA ASN A 193 10.58 -6.98 15.45
C ASN A 193 10.99 -8.13 14.53
N PHE A 194 12.28 -8.16 14.17
CA PHE A 194 12.80 -9.19 13.26
C PHE A 194 12.74 -10.61 13.86
N SER A 195 12.92 -10.76 15.18
CA SER A 195 12.87 -12.07 15.83
C SER A 195 11.47 -12.67 15.75
N GLU A 196 10.43 -11.88 16.08
CA GLU A 196 9.03 -12.31 15.95
C GLU A 196 8.65 -12.61 14.50
N TYR A 197 9.10 -11.76 13.56
CA TYR A 197 8.91 -11.99 12.13
C TYR A 197 9.53 -13.31 11.67
N SER A 198 10.78 -13.59 12.09
CA SER A 198 11.49 -14.83 11.79
C SER A 198 10.79 -16.06 12.37
N ASP A 199 10.31 -15.98 13.61
CA ASP A 199 9.58 -17.06 14.27
C ASP A 199 8.25 -17.37 13.55
N ALA A 200 7.53 -16.34 13.11
CA ALA A 200 6.31 -16.49 12.32
C ALA A 200 6.58 -17.18 10.98
N CYS A 201 7.64 -16.75 10.27
CA CYS A 201 8.09 -17.36 9.02
C CYS A 201 8.48 -18.83 9.20
N TYR A 202 9.24 -19.16 10.26
CA TYR A 202 9.60 -20.54 10.54
C TYR A 202 8.39 -21.39 10.90
N LYS A 203 7.44 -20.84 11.66
CA LYS A 203 6.21 -21.54 12.02
C LYS A 203 5.41 -21.93 10.77
N LYS A 204 5.23 -20.99 9.83
CA LYS A 204 4.41 -21.18 8.61
C LYS A 204 5.12 -21.95 7.50
N TRP A 205 6.34 -21.54 7.15
CA TRP A 205 7.04 -22.02 5.94
C TRP A 205 8.28 -22.86 6.21
N LYS A 206 8.69 -23.01 7.49
CA LYS A 206 9.92 -23.74 7.88
C LYS A 206 11.20 -23.16 7.26
N VAL A 207 11.21 -21.86 7.00
CA VAL A 207 12.37 -21.10 6.50
C VAL A 207 12.73 -19.99 7.48
N LEU A 208 13.99 -19.54 7.42
CA LEU A 208 14.46 -18.39 8.19
C LEU A 208 14.76 -17.22 7.23
N PRO A 209 14.19 -16.03 7.47
CA PRO A 209 14.40 -14.86 6.62
C PRO A 209 15.86 -14.37 6.68
N ARG A 210 16.39 -13.97 5.53
CA ARG A 210 17.76 -13.44 5.40
C ARG A 210 17.71 -11.91 5.25
N GLN A 211 17.63 -11.21 6.39
CA GLN A 211 17.36 -9.76 6.49
C GLN A 211 18.21 -8.88 5.56
N ASP A 212 19.50 -9.18 5.40
CA ASP A 212 20.42 -8.33 4.63
C ASP A 212 20.69 -8.84 3.21
N LEU A 213 20.06 -9.94 2.79
CA LEU A 213 20.43 -10.62 1.54
C LEU A 213 20.27 -9.71 0.33
N ILE A 214 19.12 -9.06 0.18
CA ILE A 214 18.83 -8.20 -0.98
C ILE A 214 19.79 -7.02 -1.03
N VAL A 215 20.11 -6.42 0.12
CA VAL A 215 21.08 -5.32 0.19
C VAL A 215 22.48 -5.81 -0.24
N LYS A 216 22.89 -7.00 0.19
CA LYS A 216 24.19 -7.60 -0.18
C LYS A 216 24.26 -8.00 -1.66
N LEU A 217 23.16 -8.49 -2.23
CA LEU A 217 23.11 -8.93 -3.63
C LEU A 217 23.04 -7.74 -4.61
N TYR A 218 22.27 -6.71 -4.27
CA TYR A 218 21.92 -5.64 -5.22
C TYR A 218 22.50 -4.26 -4.85
N GLY A 219 23.30 -4.16 -3.79
CA GLY A 219 24.08 -2.96 -3.45
C GLY A 219 23.32 -1.88 -2.66
N GLY A 220 22.03 -2.05 -2.42
CA GLY A 220 21.21 -1.09 -1.66
C GLY A 220 21.19 0.30 -2.30
N LYS A 221 21.70 1.31 -1.59
CA LYS A 221 21.77 2.69 -2.10
C LYS A 221 22.94 2.94 -3.06
N ASP A 222 23.96 2.09 -3.08
CA ASP A 222 25.09 2.24 -4.01
C ASP A 222 24.76 1.62 -5.38
N ILE A 223 23.96 2.37 -6.15
CA ILE A 223 23.60 2.03 -7.53
C ILE A 223 24.27 2.98 -8.53
N SER A 224 25.38 3.62 -8.12
CA SER A 224 26.10 4.62 -8.92
C SER A 224 26.70 4.05 -10.22
N THR A 225 27.02 2.75 -10.21
CA THR A 225 27.56 2.01 -11.36
C THR A 225 26.49 1.47 -12.31
N ALA A 226 25.21 1.53 -11.91
CA ALA A 226 24.11 1.17 -12.77
C ALA A 226 23.96 2.18 -13.93
N SER A 227 23.28 1.77 -15.00
CA SER A 227 23.03 2.65 -16.13
C SER A 227 21.71 2.31 -16.80
N ASN A 228 21.13 3.30 -17.48
CA ASN A 228 19.94 3.17 -18.32
C ASN A 228 18.71 2.67 -17.55
N ILE A 229 18.47 3.28 -16.39
CA ILE A 229 17.30 3.01 -15.56
C ILE A 229 16.53 4.31 -15.38
N VAL A 230 15.23 4.26 -15.64
CA VAL A 230 14.31 5.31 -15.20
C VAL A 230 13.52 4.75 -14.02
N PHE A 231 13.66 5.37 -12.85
CA PHE A 231 12.77 5.14 -11.72
C PHE A 231 11.60 6.13 -11.80
N SER A 232 10.37 5.64 -11.74
CA SER A 232 9.19 6.49 -11.60
C SER A 232 8.49 6.21 -10.28
N ASN A 233 8.05 7.26 -9.59
CA ASN A 233 7.30 7.11 -8.34
C ASN A 233 6.13 8.09 -8.30
N GLY A 234 4.96 7.57 -7.96
CA GLY A 234 3.81 8.38 -7.56
C GLY A 234 3.96 8.87 -6.12
N LEU A 235 3.58 10.11 -5.79
CA LEU A 235 3.67 10.58 -4.40
C LEU A 235 2.47 10.16 -3.53
N LEU A 236 1.36 9.72 -4.15
CA LEU A 236 0.26 9.08 -3.43
C LEU A 236 0.59 7.62 -3.07
N ASP A 237 1.50 6.99 -3.83
CA ASP A 237 1.93 5.62 -3.62
C ASP A 237 2.76 5.46 -2.34
N PRO A 238 2.28 4.69 -1.34
CA PRO A 238 3.06 4.41 -0.13
C PRO A 238 4.43 3.76 -0.40
N TRP A 239 4.57 2.97 -1.46
CA TRP A 239 5.83 2.32 -1.82
C TRP A 239 6.93 3.30 -2.27
N SER A 240 6.57 4.53 -2.62
CA SER A 240 7.53 5.59 -2.93
C SER A 240 8.48 5.89 -1.76
N SER A 241 8.11 5.54 -0.51
CA SER A 241 9.00 5.69 0.66
C SER A 241 10.31 4.95 0.50
N GLY A 242 10.28 3.77 -0.14
CA GLY A 242 11.43 2.93 -0.43
C GLY A 242 11.95 3.11 -1.86
N GLY A 243 11.44 4.07 -2.62
CA GLY A 243 11.79 4.29 -4.02
C GLY A 243 13.02 5.19 -4.22
N VAL A 244 13.52 5.22 -5.46
CA VAL A 244 14.57 6.15 -5.89
C VAL A 244 13.95 7.46 -6.34
N LEU A 245 13.89 8.44 -5.44
CA LEU A 245 13.20 9.73 -5.67
C LEU A 245 14.06 10.83 -6.30
N ARG A 246 15.36 10.56 -6.54
CA ARG A 246 16.31 11.51 -7.13
C ARG A 246 17.20 10.79 -8.13
N SER A 247 17.56 11.46 -9.22
CA SER A 247 18.51 10.93 -10.19
C SER A 247 19.86 10.68 -9.51
N VAL A 248 20.40 9.47 -9.71
CA VAL A 248 21.68 9.03 -9.14
C VAL A 248 22.83 9.33 -10.10
N SER A 249 22.57 9.30 -11.41
CA SER A 249 23.55 9.62 -12.44
C SER A 249 22.88 10.22 -13.69
N LYS A 250 23.66 10.47 -14.74
CA LYS A 250 23.14 10.94 -16.04
C LYS A 250 22.22 9.92 -16.72
N THR A 251 22.32 8.63 -16.38
CA THR A 251 21.58 7.53 -17.03
C THR A 251 20.76 6.70 -16.06
N VAL A 252 20.90 6.95 -14.75
CA VAL A 252 20.02 6.45 -13.69
C VAL A 252 19.24 7.63 -13.15
N VAL A 253 18.07 7.84 -13.73
CA VAL A 253 17.26 9.05 -13.57
C VAL A 253 15.95 8.73 -12.86
N SER A 254 15.40 9.72 -12.15
CA SER A 254 14.11 9.60 -11.47
C SER A 254 13.10 10.59 -12.04
N VAL A 255 11.84 10.18 -12.14
CA VAL A 255 10.68 11.02 -12.48
C VAL A 255 9.60 10.84 -11.43
N ILE A 256 9.09 11.94 -10.89
CA ILE A 256 8.06 11.95 -9.85
C ILE A 256 6.72 12.32 -10.48
N ILE A 257 5.66 11.65 -10.02
CA ILE A 257 4.27 11.87 -10.44
C ILE A 257 3.49 12.30 -9.19
N PRO A 258 3.41 13.61 -8.89
CA PRO A 258 2.76 14.12 -7.68
C PRO A 258 1.36 13.53 -7.43
N ASP A 259 0.48 13.59 -8.43
CA ASP A 259 -0.90 13.07 -8.33
C ASP A 259 -1.00 11.58 -8.73
N GLY A 260 0.13 10.86 -8.72
CA GLY A 260 0.19 9.45 -9.09
C GLY A 260 0.12 8.53 -7.87
N ALA A 261 -0.77 7.54 -7.93
CA ALA A 261 -0.74 6.37 -7.05
C ALA A 261 0.18 5.26 -7.63
N HIS A 262 0.03 4.02 -7.19
CA HIS A 262 0.96 2.92 -7.51
C HIS A 262 1.06 2.70 -9.03
N HIS A 263 2.25 2.94 -9.59
CA HIS A 263 2.64 2.82 -11.01
C HIS A 263 1.59 3.31 -12.04
N LEU A 264 0.96 4.48 -11.79
CA LEU A 264 -0.04 5.07 -12.69
C LEU A 264 0.49 5.25 -14.14
N ASP A 265 1.77 5.49 -14.29
CA ASP A 265 2.47 5.62 -15.57
C ASP A 265 2.47 4.38 -16.44
N LEU A 266 2.36 3.18 -15.84
CA LEU A 266 2.25 1.92 -16.59
C LEU A 266 0.82 1.60 -17.04
N ARG A 267 -0.19 2.30 -16.50
CA ARG A 267 -1.58 2.14 -16.96
C ARG A 267 -1.75 2.69 -18.38
N ALA A 268 -2.78 2.18 -19.08
CA ALA A 268 -3.18 2.73 -20.36
C ALA A 268 -3.59 4.21 -20.22
N SER A 269 -3.44 4.97 -21.32
CA SER A 269 -3.86 6.38 -21.34
C SER A 269 -5.35 6.51 -21.08
N ASN A 270 -5.74 7.53 -20.34
CA ASN A 270 -7.10 7.87 -20.00
C ASN A 270 -7.29 9.41 -20.11
N PRO A 271 -8.46 9.92 -20.57
CA PRO A 271 -8.73 11.36 -20.58
C PRO A 271 -8.58 12.06 -19.22
N ASP A 272 -8.79 11.34 -18.12
CA ASP A 272 -8.68 11.85 -16.75
C ASP A 272 -7.26 11.70 -16.17
N ASP A 273 -6.26 11.35 -16.98
CA ASP A 273 -4.86 11.32 -16.56
C ASP A 273 -4.39 12.72 -16.10
N PRO A 274 -3.78 12.86 -14.91
CA PRO A 274 -3.16 14.11 -14.50
C PRO A 274 -2.00 14.45 -15.44
N VAL A 275 -1.74 15.74 -15.61
CA VAL A 275 -0.67 16.22 -16.52
C VAL A 275 0.69 15.59 -16.19
N ASP A 276 0.95 15.34 -14.91
CA ASP A 276 2.21 14.77 -14.42
C ASP A 276 2.47 13.35 -14.93
N VAL A 277 1.44 12.48 -15.03
CA VAL A 277 1.63 11.13 -15.59
C VAL A 277 1.86 11.19 -17.09
N VAL A 278 1.22 12.13 -17.79
CA VAL A 278 1.44 12.36 -19.22
C VAL A 278 2.90 12.78 -19.47
N ILE A 279 3.43 13.68 -18.63
CA ILE A 279 4.84 14.09 -18.65
C ILE A 279 5.76 12.89 -18.37
N ALA A 280 5.48 12.09 -17.35
CA ALA A 280 6.29 10.91 -17.02
C ALA A 280 6.31 9.88 -18.15
N ARG A 281 5.17 9.58 -18.78
CA ARG A 281 5.10 8.68 -19.94
C ARG A 281 5.88 9.23 -21.15
N ASN A 282 5.87 10.55 -21.37
CA ASN A 282 6.71 11.19 -22.38
C ASN A 282 8.21 11.06 -22.05
N PHE A 283 8.57 11.21 -20.78
CA PHE A 283 9.93 11.02 -20.29
C PHE A 283 10.41 9.57 -20.50
N HIS A 284 9.58 8.57 -20.19
CA HIS A 284 9.85 7.15 -20.46
C HIS A 284 10.09 6.91 -21.95
N ARG A 285 9.17 7.37 -22.81
CA ARG A 285 9.28 7.23 -24.27
C ARG A 285 10.56 7.85 -24.81
N LYS A 286 10.97 9.01 -24.31
CA LYS A 286 12.23 9.67 -24.70
C LYS A 286 13.45 8.82 -24.35
N ASN A 287 13.52 8.29 -23.13
CA ASN A 287 14.63 7.43 -22.70
C ASN A 287 14.68 6.12 -23.48
N ILE A 288 13.54 5.43 -23.65
CA ILE A 288 13.45 4.20 -24.44
C ILE A 288 13.91 4.41 -25.89
N ARG A 289 13.47 5.50 -26.54
CA ARG A 289 13.93 5.83 -27.90
C ARG A 289 15.43 6.10 -27.95
N ALA A 290 15.98 6.85 -26.99
CA ALA A 290 17.40 7.12 -26.92
C ALA A 290 18.22 5.83 -26.78
N TRP A 291 17.76 4.91 -25.94
CA TRP A 291 18.34 3.60 -25.74
C TRP A 291 18.34 2.72 -27.00
N ILE A 292 17.22 2.65 -27.71
CA ILE A 292 17.10 1.91 -28.98
C ILE A 292 18.08 2.51 -30.00
N ASN A 293 18.12 3.84 -30.11
CA ASN A 293 19.02 4.53 -31.04
C ASN A 293 20.50 4.29 -30.71
N GLN A 294 20.89 4.30 -29.44
CA GLN A 294 22.24 3.98 -29.00
C GLN A 294 22.62 2.54 -29.37
N HIS A 295 21.72 1.58 -29.13
CA HIS A 295 21.94 0.17 -29.47
C HIS A 295 22.11 -0.04 -30.99
N ASN A 296 21.26 0.62 -31.79
CA ASN A 296 21.34 0.52 -33.24
C ASN A 296 22.64 1.14 -33.80
N LYS A 297 23.19 2.16 -33.14
CA LYS A 297 24.48 2.77 -33.52
C LYS A 297 25.68 1.93 -33.10
N SER A 298 25.62 1.23 -31.95
CA SER A 298 26.72 0.39 -31.49
C SER A 298 26.86 -0.93 -32.25
N ASN A 299 25.83 -1.34 -32.98
CA ASN A 299 25.79 -2.58 -33.77
C ASN A 299 25.92 -2.34 -35.28
N ARG A 300 26.20 -1.10 -35.71
CA ARG A 300 26.63 -0.76 -37.07
C ARG A 300 28.13 -0.53 -37.06
#